data_AF-A0AAN9K7A3-F1
#
_entry.id   AF-A0AAN9K7A3-F1
#
_cell.length_a   1.000
_cell.length_b   1.000
_cell.length_c   1.000
_cell.angle_alpha   90.00
_cell.angle_beta   90.00
_cell.angle_gamma   90.00
#
_symmetry.space_group_name_H-M   'P 1'
#
loop_
_entity.id
_entity.type
_entity.pdbx_description
1 polymer ?
#
loop_
_entity_poly.entity_id
_entity_poly.type
_entity_poly.pdbx_seq_one_letter_code
_entity_poly.pdbx_strand_id
1 'polypeptide(L)'
;MGGEKRSTVEAFFFAALLLWLFSVCLEIFLNKRTKFLFIIAGSIFYQTSNSLIRFFSKLKDPLFVSTSVSLLHASITSASVIFILFKELLSNGSSGMFEHSQLVEGTWPWAFEALSFSCGYFAYDQLDMLRSRLYTGWIPPILLHHLLLLICFTLALYRNVTINYLILTLICELHSIFLHVRKVRRMAGFRDGNSILIKFEWCLHWLTFFLARFASHILITAKLIRDAHKFRKGVELPLALIGMAGMNMLNIGLGIGLFKAFKRERKSQQGNQHHHRE
;
A
#
# COMPACT_ATOMS: atom_id res chain seq x y z
N MET A 1 -21.10 -20.69 -14.89
CA MET A 1 -21.25 -19.22 -14.69
C MET A 1 -20.15 -18.55 -13.84
N GLY A 2 -19.50 -19.21 -12.87
CA GLY A 2 -18.43 -18.59 -12.07
C GLY A 2 -17.07 -18.45 -12.78
N GLY A 3 -16.73 -19.37 -13.69
CA GLY A 3 -15.44 -19.37 -14.41
C GLY A 3 -15.31 -18.28 -15.48
N GLU A 4 -16.38 -18.01 -16.22
CA GLU A 4 -16.41 -17.01 -17.28
C GLU A 4 -16.23 -15.59 -16.72
N LYS A 5 -17.01 -15.22 -15.70
CA LYS A 5 -16.87 -13.93 -14.99
C LYS A 5 -15.47 -13.75 -14.40
N ARG A 6 -14.83 -14.82 -13.96
CA ARG A 6 -13.47 -14.79 -13.39
C ARG A 6 -12.41 -14.55 -14.47
N SER A 7 -12.56 -15.18 -15.63
CA SER A 7 -11.69 -14.95 -16.79
C SER A 7 -11.75 -13.50 -17.28
N THR A 8 -12.95 -12.88 -17.30
CA THR A 8 -13.10 -11.47 -17.68
C THR A 8 -12.36 -10.52 -16.73
N VAL A 9 -12.42 -10.79 -15.42
CA VAL A 9 -11.71 -9.97 -14.40
C VAL A 9 -10.20 -10.07 -14.56
N GLU A 10 -9.66 -11.29 -14.74
CA GLU A 10 -8.23 -11.50 -14.99
C GLU A 10 -7.78 -10.73 -16.25
N ALA A 11 -8.55 -10.85 -17.35
CA ALA A 11 -8.26 -10.17 -18.60
C ALA A 11 -8.26 -8.65 -18.45
N PHE A 12 -9.23 -8.08 -17.72
CA PHE A 12 -9.31 -6.63 -17.49
C PHE A 12 -8.07 -6.10 -16.75
N PHE A 13 -7.73 -6.68 -15.60
CA PHE A 13 -6.60 -6.21 -14.79
C PHE A 13 -5.26 -6.48 -15.46
N PHE A 14 -5.15 -7.56 -16.23
CA PHE A 14 -3.96 -7.84 -17.01
C PHE A 14 -3.80 -6.85 -18.18
N ALA A 15 -4.87 -6.56 -18.92
CA ALA A 15 -4.85 -5.58 -20.01
C ALA A 15 -4.53 -4.17 -19.47
N ALA A 16 -5.14 -3.77 -18.35
CA ALA A 16 -4.83 -2.50 -17.70
C ALA A 16 -3.35 -2.40 -17.30
N LEU A 17 -2.77 -3.48 -16.76
CA LEU A 17 -1.35 -3.52 -16.41
C LEU A 17 -0.44 -3.43 -17.64
N LEU A 18 -0.79 -4.10 -18.75
CA LEU A 18 -0.03 -4.03 -19.99
C LEU A 18 -0.08 -2.62 -20.61
N LEU A 19 -1.25 -1.99 -20.65
CA LEU A 19 -1.40 -0.62 -21.14
C LEU A 19 -0.61 0.37 -20.28
N TRP A 20 -0.66 0.19 -18.96
CA TRP A 20 0.14 0.98 -18.02
C TRP A 20 1.64 0.80 -18.26
N LEU A 21 2.13 -0.44 -18.40
CA LEU A 21 3.53 -0.73 -18.66
C LEU A 21 3.99 -0.13 -19.99
N PHE A 22 3.17 -0.27 -21.04
CA PHE A 22 3.45 0.35 -22.34
C PHE A 22 3.59 1.87 -22.22
N SER A 23 2.69 2.54 -21.49
CA SER A 23 2.78 3.97 -21.22
C SER A 23 4.09 4.35 -20.51
N VAL A 24 4.51 3.60 -19.49
CA VAL A 24 5.78 3.85 -18.79
C VAL A 24 6.98 3.65 -19.72
N CYS A 25 6.96 2.60 -20.55
CA CYS A 25 8.00 2.36 -21.53
C CYS A 25 8.12 3.50 -22.55
N LEU A 26 7.00 4.06 -23.03
CA LEU A 26 7.04 5.22 -23.93
C LEU A 26 7.73 6.43 -23.27
N GLU A 27 7.45 6.72 -22.01
CA GLU A 27 8.10 7.81 -21.28
C GLU A 27 9.62 7.58 -21.09
N ILE A 28 10.05 6.33 -20.90
CA ILE A 28 11.46 5.98 -20.77
C ILE A 28 12.18 6.10 -22.12
N PHE A 29 11.64 5.49 -23.18
CA PHE A 29 12.33 5.36 -24.46
C PHE A 29 12.16 6.57 -25.37
N LEU A 30 10.94 7.11 -25.49
CA LEU A 30 10.68 8.24 -26.38
C LEU A 30 11.01 9.57 -25.72
N ASN A 31 10.57 9.76 -24.47
CA ASN A 31 10.76 11.02 -23.75
C ASN A 31 12.08 11.05 -22.94
N LYS A 32 12.88 9.99 -22.98
CA LYS A 32 14.19 9.85 -22.33
C LYS A 32 14.17 10.16 -20.82
N ARG A 33 13.04 9.91 -20.14
CA ARG A 33 12.89 10.18 -18.70
C ARG A 33 13.52 9.06 -17.87
N THR A 34 14.84 9.12 -17.69
CA THR A 34 15.62 8.09 -16.99
C THR A 34 15.18 7.84 -15.54
N LYS A 35 14.58 8.82 -14.86
CA LYS A 35 14.04 8.62 -13.50
C LYS A 35 12.93 7.55 -13.43
N PHE A 36 12.24 7.25 -14.54
CA PHE A 36 11.24 6.17 -14.55
C PHE A 36 11.87 4.77 -14.48
N LEU A 37 13.19 4.65 -14.64
CA LEU A 37 13.90 3.39 -14.41
C LEU A 37 13.77 2.88 -12.97
N PHE A 38 13.50 3.75 -11.99
CA PHE A 38 13.19 3.32 -10.61
C PHE A 38 11.93 2.44 -10.54
N ILE A 39 10.97 2.62 -11.45
CA ILE A 39 9.80 1.74 -11.56
C ILE A 39 10.25 0.32 -11.95
N ILE A 40 11.08 0.23 -13.00
CA ILE A 40 11.60 -1.04 -13.50
C ILE A 40 12.48 -1.72 -12.44
N ALA A 41 13.34 -0.95 -11.77
CA ALA A 41 14.17 -1.43 -10.68
C ALA A 41 13.32 -1.99 -9.52
N GLY A 42 12.25 -1.31 -9.14
CA GLY A 42 11.28 -1.80 -8.15
C GLY A 42 10.67 -3.14 -8.56
N SER A 43 10.15 -3.25 -9.78
CA SER A 43 9.56 -4.51 -10.27
C SER A 43 10.56 -5.67 -10.27
N ILE A 44 11.80 -5.44 -10.74
CA ILE A 44 12.86 -6.46 -10.74
C ILE A 44 13.23 -6.85 -9.31
N PHE A 45 13.37 -5.89 -8.40
CA PHE A 45 13.72 -6.13 -7.01
C PHE A 45 12.69 -7.04 -6.30
N TYR A 46 11.40 -6.74 -6.44
CA TYR A 46 10.36 -7.55 -5.80
C TYR A 46 10.13 -8.90 -6.48
N GLN A 47 10.30 -8.99 -7.81
CA GLN A 47 10.30 -10.27 -8.53
C GLN A 47 11.47 -11.17 -8.07
N THR A 48 12.65 -10.59 -7.88
CA THR A 48 13.82 -11.29 -7.35
C THR A 48 13.57 -11.72 -5.91
N SER A 49 13.00 -10.83 -5.08
CA SER A 49 12.64 -11.13 -3.69
C SER A 49 11.64 -12.28 -3.58
N ASN A 50 10.62 -12.31 -4.44
CA ASN A 50 9.67 -13.44 -4.52
C ASN A 50 10.41 -14.75 -4.80
N SER A 51 11.29 -14.73 -5.80
CA SER A 51 12.06 -15.91 -6.21
C SER A 51 12.98 -16.40 -5.08
N LEU A 52 13.66 -15.49 -4.37
CA LEU A 52 14.49 -15.82 -3.22
C LEU A 52 13.66 -16.37 -2.05
N ILE A 53 12.52 -15.75 -1.72
CA ILE A 53 11.63 -16.25 -0.67
C ILE A 53 11.11 -17.64 -1.03
N ARG A 54 10.71 -17.86 -2.29
CA ARG A 54 10.31 -19.18 -2.78
C ARG A 54 11.46 -20.18 -2.71
N PHE A 55 12.70 -19.76 -2.91
CA PHE A 55 13.85 -20.65 -2.81
C PHE A 55 14.12 -21.06 -1.36
N PHE A 56 14.26 -20.09 -0.45
CA PHE A 56 14.65 -20.33 0.95
C PHE A 56 13.52 -20.84 1.86
N SER A 57 12.26 -20.49 1.58
CA SER A 57 11.14 -20.84 2.46
C SER A 57 10.75 -22.31 2.31
N LYS A 58 10.52 -22.99 3.43
CA LYS A 58 9.91 -24.33 3.44
C LYS A 58 8.43 -24.28 3.02
N LEU A 59 7.72 -23.20 3.37
CA LEU A 59 6.36 -22.95 2.93
C LEU A 59 6.39 -22.38 1.50
N LYS A 60 5.98 -23.18 0.52
CA LYS A 60 5.85 -22.76 -0.89
C LYS A 60 4.47 -22.19 -1.25
N ASP A 61 3.60 -22.04 -0.25
CA ASP A 61 2.26 -21.49 -0.43
C ASP A 61 2.32 -20.09 -1.09
N PRO A 62 1.66 -19.87 -2.24
CA PRO A 62 1.70 -18.59 -2.94
C PRO A 62 1.25 -17.41 -2.08
N LEU A 63 0.27 -17.61 -1.19
CA LEU A 63 -0.21 -16.56 -0.30
C LEU A 63 0.84 -16.18 0.75
N PHE A 64 1.59 -17.16 1.29
CA PHE A 64 2.73 -16.92 2.17
C PHE A 64 3.83 -16.10 1.50
N VAL A 65 4.21 -16.47 0.27
CA VAL A 65 5.26 -15.78 -0.49
C VAL A 65 4.83 -14.35 -0.80
N SER A 66 3.65 -14.15 -1.39
CA SER A 66 3.12 -12.81 -1.71
C SER A 66 3.06 -11.94 -0.47
N THR A 67 2.53 -12.45 0.65
CA THR A 67 2.47 -11.68 1.91
C THR A 67 3.86 -11.32 2.44
N SER A 68 4.85 -12.20 2.30
CA SER A 68 6.24 -11.91 2.70
C SER A 68 6.88 -10.82 1.82
N VAL A 69 6.58 -10.82 0.52
CA VAL A 69 7.02 -9.75 -0.38
C VAL A 69 6.32 -8.43 -0.06
N SER A 70 5.02 -8.45 0.24
CA SER A 70 4.28 -7.27 0.72
C SER A 70 4.83 -6.73 2.04
N LEU A 71 5.27 -7.60 2.96
CA LEU A 71 5.94 -7.18 4.19
C LEU A 71 7.26 -6.44 3.90
N LEU A 72 8.04 -6.95 2.95
CA LEU A 72 9.28 -6.30 2.51
C LEU A 72 8.98 -4.92 1.90
N HIS A 73 7.94 -4.83 1.08
CA HIS A 73 7.48 -3.55 0.54
C HIS A 73 7.07 -2.57 1.62
N ALA A 74 6.17 -2.96 2.52
CA ALA A 74 5.70 -2.10 3.59
C ALA A 74 6.85 -1.58 4.45
N SER A 75 7.88 -2.42 4.68
CA SER A 75 9.07 -2.07 5.45
C SER A 75 9.97 -1.06 4.72
N ILE A 76 10.30 -1.30 3.44
CA ILE A 76 11.12 -0.40 2.63
C ILE A 76 10.41 0.95 2.41
N THR A 77 9.12 0.92 2.09
CA THR A 77 8.32 2.12 1.86
C THR A 77 8.20 2.94 3.14
N SER A 78 7.91 2.31 4.28
CA SER A 78 7.85 2.98 5.58
C SER A 78 9.18 3.63 5.96
N ALA A 79 10.30 2.92 5.78
CA ALA A 79 11.63 3.48 6.03
C ALA A 79 11.92 4.68 5.12
N SER A 80 11.55 4.60 3.84
CA SER A 80 11.71 5.69 2.88
C SER A 80 10.86 6.91 3.26
N VAL A 81 9.59 6.70 3.62
CA VAL A 81 8.68 7.77 4.05
C VAL A 81 9.20 8.44 5.31
N ILE A 82 9.60 7.67 6.33
CA ILE A 82 10.17 8.23 7.58
C ILE A 82 11.43 9.05 7.26
N PHE A 83 12.32 8.54 6.41
CA PHE A 83 13.53 9.24 6.02
C PHE A 83 13.24 10.57 5.32
N ILE A 84 12.31 10.57 4.35
CA ILE A 84 11.90 11.77 3.62
C ILE A 84 11.29 12.80 4.58
N LEU A 85 10.36 12.38 5.44
CA LEU A 85 9.70 13.27 6.39
C LEU A 85 10.67 13.84 7.42
N PHE A 86 11.62 13.02 7.89
CA PHE A 86 12.64 13.48 8.84
C PHE A 86 13.57 14.52 8.20
N LYS A 87 14.03 14.27 6.96
CA LYS A 87 14.84 15.22 6.18
C LYS A 87 14.11 16.54 5.98
N GLU A 88 12.85 16.48 5.57
CA GLU A 88 12.03 17.64 5.29
C GLU A 88 11.71 18.44 6.56
N LEU A 89 11.40 17.74 7.66
CA LEU A 89 11.18 18.37 8.96
C LEU A 89 12.41 19.12 9.46
N LEU A 90 13.62 18.57 9.24
CA LEU A 90 14.87 19.24 9.60
C LEU A 90 15.19 20.46 8.72
N SER A 91 14.84 20.40 7.43
CA SER A 91 15.16 21.48 6.48
C SER A 91 14.18 22.64 6.56
N ASN A 92 12.87 22.34 6.58
CA ASN A 92 11.82 23.33 6.34
C ASN A 92 10.87 23.51 7.55
N GLY A 93 11.11 22.76 8.63
CA GLY A 93 10.23 22.76 9.80
C GLY A 93 8.86 22.15 9.54
N SER A 94 8.05 22.00 10.59
CA SER A 94 6.73 21.36 10.48
C SER A 94 5.72 22.22 9.72
N SER A 95 5.78 23.55 9.85
CA SER A 95 4.87 24.48 9.18
C SER A 95 5.14 24.57 7.68
N GLY A 96 6.41 24.68 7.29
CA GLY A 96 6.82 24.82 5.88
C GLY A 96 6.55 23.55 5.08
N MET A 97 6.76 22.38 5.67
CA MET A 97 6.53 21.08 5.03
C MET A 97 5.09 20.92 4.49
N PHE A 98 4.09 21.49 5.17
CA PHE A 98 2.68 21.35 4.77
C PHE A 98 2.15 22.50 3.91
N GLU A 99 3.01 23.37 3.40
CA GLU A 99 2.59 24.43 2.47
C GLU A 99 2.07 23.86 1.15
N HIS A 100 1.14 24.59 0.51
CA HIS A 100 0.50 24.13 -0.74
C HIS A 100 1.53 23.94 -1.87
N SER A 101 2.41 24.93 -2.05
CA SER A 101 3.49 24.90 -3.04
C SER A 101 4.38 23.68 -2.82
N GLN A 102 4.76 23.40 -1.58
CA GLN A 102 5.56 22.21 -1.24
C GLN A 102 4.83 20.91 -1.53
N LEU A 103 3.54 20.79 -1.18
CA LEU A 103 2.81 19.53 -1.32
C LEU A 103 2.33 19.23 -2.75
N VAL A 104 2.02 20.27 -3.54
CA VAL A 104 1.45 20.14 -4.89
C VAL A 104 2.50 20.33 -5.97
N GLU A 105 3.31 21.38 -5.89
CA GLU A 105 4.25 21.76 -6.96
C GLU A 105 5.67 21.23 -6.69
N GLY A 106 6.02 21.11 -5.41
CA GLY A 106 7.30 20.61 -4.95
C GLY A 106 7.44 19.09 -5.06
N THR A 107 8.68 18.65 -4.94
CA THR A 107 9.03 17.24 -4.81
C THR A 107 10.14 17.13 -3.78
N TRP A 108 9.85 16.51 -2.63
CA TRP A 108 10.85 16.35 -1.59
C TRP A 108 11.99 15.46 -2.09
N PRO A 109 13.22 15.63 -1.56
CA PRO A 109 14.32 14.75 -1.89
C PRO A 109 13.94 13.28 -1.67
N TRP A 110 14.21 12.42 -2.67
CA TRP A 110 13.87 10.99 -2.69
C TRP A 110 12.39 10.63 -2.84
N ALA A 111 11.47 11.59 -2.84
CA ALA A 111 10.05 11.33 -2.98
C ALA A 111 9.69 10.72 -4.34
N PHE A 112 10.28 11.25 -5.42
CA PHE A 112 10.06 10.72 -6.77
C PHE A 112 10.52 9.27 -6.89
N GLU A 113 11.73 8.98 -6.40
CA GLU A 113 12.36 7.67 -6.47
C GLU A 113 11.61 6.65 -5.60
N ALA A 114 11.23 7.02 -4.38
CA ALA A 114 10.44 6.16 -3.48
C ALA A 114 9.05 5.83 -4.06
N LEU A 115 8.38 6.82 -4.64
CA LEU A 115 7.07 6.64 -5.27
C LEU A 115 7.18 5.77 -6.53
N SER A 116 8.20 6.01 -7.36
CA SER A 116 8.49 5.20 -8.56
C SER A 116 8.81 3.75 -8.21
N PHE A 117 9.65 3.53 -7.21
CA PHE A 117 9.99 2.19 -6.74
C PHE A 117 8.74 1.46 -6.21
N SER A 118 7.85 2.17 -5.52
CA SER A 118 6.56 1.67 -5.06
C SER A 118 5.61 1.33 -6.22
N CYS A 119 5.56 2.12 -7.30
CA CYS A 119 4.83 1.73 -8.52
C CYS A 119 5.33 0.39 -9.08
N GLY A 120 6.65 0.20 -9.08
CA GLY A 120 7.27 -1.06 -9.50
C GLY A 120 6.79 -2.26 -8.68
N TYR A 121 6.65 -2.09 -7.36
CA TYR A 121 6.02 -3.08 -6.49
C TYR A 121 4.57 -3.36 -6.86
N PHE A 122 3.70 -2.33 -6.94
CA PHE A 122 2.27 -2.53 -7.18
C PHE A 122 2.00 -3.25 -8.51
N ALA A 123 2.79 -2.94 -9.54
CA ALA A 123 2.74 -3.60 -10.84
C ALA A 123 3.14 -5.08 -10.75
N TYR A 124 4.27 -5.36 -10.09
CA TYR A 124 4.73 -6.74 -9.88
C TYR A 124 3.72 -7.55 -9.04
N ASP A 125 3.21 -6.98 -7.94
CA ASP A 125 2.32 -7.70 -7.02
C ASP A 125 0.94 -7.93 -7.65
N GLN A 126 0.44 -6.99 -8.47
CA GLN A 126 -0.75 -7.22 -9.28
C GLN A 126 -0.56 -8.41 -10.24
N LEU A 127 0.59 -8.49 -10.90
CA LEU A 127 0.90 -9.61 -11.79
C LEU A 127 1.02 -10.94 -11.03
N ASP A 128 1.66 -10.95 -9.86
CA ASP A 128 1.77 -12.15 -9.01
C ASP A 128 0.40 -12.61 -8.48
N MET A 129 -0.45 -11.67 -8.05
CA MET A 129 -1.83 -11.96 -7.64
C MET A 129 -2.68 -12.55 -8.77
N LEU A 130 -2.54 -12.04 -10.00
CA LEU A 130 -3.24 -12.58 -11.16
C LEU A 130 -2.77 -14.00 -11.49
N ARG A 131 -1.45 -14.23 -11.53
CA ARG A 131 -0.85 -15.55 -11.81
C ARG A 131 -1.18 -16.58 -10.74
N SER A 132 -1.07 -16.19 -9.47
CA SER A 132 -1.31 -17.05 -8.31
C SER A 132 -2.78 -17.08 -7.89
N ARG A 133 -3.67 -16.35 -8.59
CA ARG A 133 -5.12 -16.22 -8.34
C ARG A 133 -5.47 -15.84 -6.90
N LEU A 134 -4.68 -14.93 -6.31
CA LEU A 134 -4.79 -14.48 -4.91
C LEU A 134 -5.84 -13.36 -4.73
N TYR A 135 -6.99 -13.50 -5.39
CA TYR A 135 -8.07 -12.51 -5.37
C TYR A 135 -9.44 -13.21 -5.35
N THR A 136 -10.46 -12.52 -4.82
CA THR A 136 -11.82 -13.04 -4.71
C THR A 136 -12.87 -12.01 -5.12
N GLY A 137 -13.98 -12.50 -5.68
CA GLY A 137 -15.10 -11.67 -6.12
C GLY A 137 -14.96 -11.16 -7.56
N TRP A 138 -16.01 -10.49 -8.03
CA TRP A 138 -16.07 -9.89 -9.37
C TRP A 138 -15.39 -8.52 -9.43
N ILE A 139 -15.39 -7.77 -8.31
CA ILE A 139 -14.62 -6.54 -8.12
C ILE A 139 -13.67 -6.78 -6.96
N PRO A 140 -12.49 -7.37 -7.20
CA PRO A 140 -11.57 -7.71 -6.11
C PRO A 140 -11.00 -6.43 -5.51
N PRO A 141 -11.27 -6.12 -4.22
CA PRO A 141 -10.86 -4.84 -3.63
C PRO A 141 -9.34 -4.62 -3.67
N ILE A 142 -8.57 -5.72 -3.56
CA ILE A 142 -7.11 -5.67 -3.62
C ILE A 142 -6.59 -5.32 -5.02
N LEU A 143 -7.18 -5.85 -6.09
CA LEU A 143 -6.78 -5.50 -7.45
C LEU A 143 -7.20 -4.06 -7.80
N LEU A 144 -8.40 -3.64 -7.36
CA LEU A 144 -8.85 -2.26 -7.55
C LEU A 144 -7.96 -1.25 -6.81
N HIS A 145 -7.49 -1.61 -5.62
CA HIS A 145 -6.52 -0.82 -4.87
C HIS A 145 -5.22 -0.63 -5.65
N HIS A 146 -4.64 -1.70 -6.20
CA HIS A 146 -3.41 -1.63 -6.99
C HIS A 146 -3.60 -0.79 -8.25
N LEU A 147 -4.73 -0.99 -8.96
CA LEU A 147 -5.05 -0.19 -10.13
C LEU A 147 -5.18 1.30 -9.80
N LEU A 148 -5.87 1.66 -8.71
CA LEU A 148 -6.01 3.04 -8.27
C LEU A 148 -4.65 3.66 -7.95
N LEU A 149 -3.81 2.94 -7.19
CA LEU A 149 -2.47 3.41 -6.84
C LEU A 149 -1.58 3.59 -8.09
N LEU A 150 -1.59 2.63 -9.02
CA LEU A 150 -0.84 2.74 -10.26
C LEU A 150 -1.27 3.96 -11.07
N ILE A 151 -2.57 4.22 -11.22
CA ILE A 151 -3.08 5.40 -11.94
C ILE A 151 -2.68 6.69 -11.22
N CYS A 152 -2.97 6.81 -9.92
CA CYS A 152 -2.70 8.02 -9.15
C CYS A 152 -1.21 8.34 -9.07
N PHE A 153 -0.37 7.35 -8.76
CA PHE A 153 1.07 7.55 -8.61
C PHE A 153 1.71 7.87 -9.95
N THR A 154 1.35 7.15 -11.01
CA THR A 154 1.98 7.35 -12.30
C THR A 154 1.58 8.68 -12.92
N LEU A 155 0.33 9.14 -12.75
CA LEU A 155 -0.04 10.48 -13.22
C LEU A 155 0.71 11.58 -12.46
N ALA A 156 0.85 11.44 -11.13
CA ALA A 156 1.66 12.35 -10.33
C ALA A 156 3.12 12.40 -10.79
N LEU A 157 3.70 11.24 -11.13
CA LEU A 157 5.06 11.14 -11.68
C LEU A 157 5.17 11.75 -13.09
N TYR A 158 4.18 11.52 -13.97
CA TYR A 158 4.17 12.09 -15.33
C TYR A 158 4.10 13.62 -15.31
N ARG A 159 3.31 14.16 -14.39
CA ARG A 159 3.05 15.61 -14.26
C ARG A 159 4.01 16.30 -13.32
N ASN A 160 4.75 15.54 -12.51
CA ASN A 160 5.58 16.02 -11.41
C ASN A 160 4.80 16.94 -10.45
N VAL A 161 3.60 16.49 -10.07
CA VAL A 161 2.64 17.23 -9.23
C VAL A 161 2.09 16.27 -8.18
N THR A 162 1.77 16.77 -6.99
CA THR A 162 1.18 16.04 -5.83
C THR A 162 1.96 14.82 -5.33
N ILE A 163 3.23 14.65 -5.74
CA ILE A 163 4.09 13.54 -5.29
C ILE A 163 4.20 13.52 -3.76
N ASN A 164 4.38 14.69 -3.14
CA ASN A 164 4.53 14.81 -1.69
C ASN A 164 3.24 14.43 -0.94
N TYR A 165 2.07 14.75 -1.49
CA TYR A 165 0.79 14.23 -0.97
C TYR A 165 0.75 12.70 -1.00
N LEU A 166 1.21 12.07 -2.08
CA LEU A 166 1.22 10.61 -2.20
C LEU A 166 2.22 9.98 -1.22
N ILE A 167 3.39 10.58 -1.00
CA ILE A 167 4.32 10.16 0.06
C ILE A 167 3.65 10.23 1.44
N LEU A 168 2.91 11.29 1.75
CA LEU A 168 2.16 11.38 3.00
C LEU A 168 1.10 10.27 3.11
N THR A 169 0.41 9.91 2.03
CA THR A 169 -0.56 8.82 2.07
C THR A 169 0.07 7.46 2.36
N LEU A 170 1.34 7.25 1.94
CA LEU A 170 2.11 6.03 2.19
C LEU A 170 2.54 5.84 3.65
N ILE A 171 2.29 6.81 4.55
CA ILE A 171 2.40 6.59 6.01
C ILE A 171 1.57 5.36 6.44
N CYS A 172 0.48 5.04 5.72
CA CYS A 172 -0.34 3.86 5.99
C CYS A 172 0.41 2.53 5.91
N GLU A 173 1.56 2.47 5.23
CA GLU A 173 2.41 1.29 5.15
C GLU A 173 3.03 0.91 6.49
N LEU A 174 3.17 1.86 7.43
CA LEU A 174 3.61 1.56 8.79
C LEU A 174 2.67 0.55 9.47
N HIS A 175 1.37 0.72 9.27
CA HIS A 175 0.38 -0.23 9.77
C HIS A 175 0.42 -1.56 8.97
N SER A 176 0.68 -1.50 7.66
CA SER A 176 0.82 -2.69 6.80
C SER A 176 1.91 -3.63 7.30
N ILE A 177 3.02 -3.12 7.86
CA ILE A 177 4.07 -3.95 8.48
C ILE A 177 3.46 -4.89 9.53
N PHE A 178 2.72 -4.33 10.50
CA PHE A 178 2.12 -5.12 11.59
C PHE A 178 1.07 -6.11 11.05
N LEU A 179 0.26 -5.70 10.08
CA LEU A 179 -0.70 -6.58 9.40
C LEU A 179 -0.01 -7.77 8.75
N HIS A 180 1.05 -7.53 7.97
CA HIS A 180 1.76 -8.58 7.24
C HIS A 180 2.59 -9.47 8.15
N VAL A 181 3.29 -8.93 9.15
CA VAL A 181 4.01 -9.73 10.17
C VAL A 181 3.05 -10.70 10.85
N ARG A 182 1.88 -10.21 11.30
CA ARG A 182 0.87 -11.04 11.94
C ARG A 182 0.33 -12.12 11.02
N LYS A 183 0.10 -11.79 9.74
CA LYS A 183 -0.39 -12.74 8.74
C LYS A 183 0.67 -13.81 8.44
N VAL A 184 1.92 -13.44 8.21
CA VAL A 184 3.05 -14.37 7.98
C VAL A 184 3.24 -15.29 9.17
N ARG A 185 3.27 -14.75 10.40
CA ARG A 185 3.41 -15.55 11.63
C ARG A 185 2.32 -16.61 11.75
N ARG A 186 1.07 -16.23 11.51
CA ARG A 186 -0.08 -17.15 11.55
C ARG A 186 0.00 -18.24 10.48
N MET A 187 0.45 -17.91 9.27
CA MET A 187 0.65 -18.90 8.20
C MET A 187 1.79 -19.88 8.50
N ALA A 188 2.83 -19.42 9.21
CA ALA A 188 3.93 -20.27 9.67
C ALA A 188 3.57 -21.19 10.86
N GLY A 189 2.31 -21.19 11.32
CA GLY A 189 1.84 -22.09 12.38
C GLY A 189 2.13 -21.61 13.81
N PHE A 190 2.76 -20.45 13.98
CA PHE A 190 2.94 -19.84 15.29
C PHE A 190 1.61 -19.26 15.77
N ARG A 191 0.81 -20.08 16.46
CA ARG A 191 -0.37 -19.63 17.21
C ARG A 191 0.09 -19.18 18.60
N ASP A 192 -0.16 -17.92 18.87
CA ASP A 192 0.31 -17.25 20.08
C ASP A 192 -0.25 -17.95 21.34
N GLY A 193 0.61 -18.60 22.11
CA GLY A 193 0.26 -19.25 23.39
C GLY A 193 0.28 -18.29 24.59
N ASN A 194 0.89 -17.11 24.45
CA ASN A 194 1.03 -16.13 25.54
C ASN A 194 0.04 -14.97 25.40
N SER A 195 -0.89 -14.87 26.35
CA SER A 195 -1.94 -13.85 26.36
C SER A 195 -1.43 -12.41 26.41
N ILE A 196 -0.23 -12.16 26.96
CA ILE A 196 0.35 -10.81 27.08
C ILE A 196 0.87 -10.31 25.73
N LEU A 197 1.59 -11.16 24.99
CA LEU A 197 2.11 -10.81 23.66
C LEU A 197 0.97 -10.49 22.67
N ILE A 198 -0.12 -11.25 22.74
CA ILE A 198 -1.31 -11.02 21.92
C ILE A 198 -1.96 -9.67 22.24
N LYS A 199 -2.09 -9.32 23.53
CA LYS A 199 -2.65 -8.04 23.96
C LYS A 199 -1.79 -6.87 23.49
N PHE A 200 -0.47 -6.97 23.66
CA PHE A 200 0.47 -5.95 23.21
C PHE A 200 0.43 -5.77 21.69
N GLU A 201 0.40 -6.87 20.94
CA GLU A 201 0.27 -6.82 19.49
C GLU A 201 -1.03 -6.14 19.06
N TRP A 202 -2.17 -6.51 19.67
CA TRP A 202 -3.43 -5.84 19.37
C TRP A 202 -3.41 -4.35 19.70
N CYS A 203 -2.76 -3.96 20.81
CA CYS A 203 -2.58 -2.56 21.17
C CYS A 203 -1.79 -1.81 20.08
N LEU A 204 -0.63 -2.34 19.66
CA LEU A 204 0.17 -1.77 18.58
C LEU A 204 -0.61 -1.72 17.26
N HIS A 205 -1.37 -2.76 16.96
CA HIS A 205 -2.12 -2.87 15.72
C HIS A 205 -3.24 -1.82 15.64
N TRP A 206 -3.97 -1.59 16.74
CA TRP A 206 -4.96 -0.53 16.84
C TRP A 206 -4.32 0.85 16.83
N LEU A 207 -3.27 1.06 17.62
CA LEU A 207 -2.57 2.34 17.68
C LEU A 207 -2.06 2.77 16.30
N THR A 208 -1.38 1.86 15.60
CA THR A 208 -0.84 2.12 14.25
C THR A 208 -1.95 2.31 13.23
N PHE A 209 -3.08 1.59 13.33
CA PHE A 209 -4.24 1.82 12.47
C PHE A 209 -4.80 3.23 12.63
N PHE A 210 -5.03 3.66 13.87
CA PHE A 210 -5.59 4.97 14.16
C PHE A 210 -4.66 6.10 13.75
N LEU A 211 -3.36 5.97 14.03
CA LEU A 211 -2.39 7.01 13.67
C LEU A 211 -2.12 7.04 12.17
N ALA A 212 -1.65 5.93 11.59
CA ALA A 212 -1.10 5.89 10.24
C ALA A 212 -2.15 5.84 9.13
N ARG A 213 -3.36 5.37 9.43
CA ARG A 213 -4.46 5.28 8.45
C ARG A 213 -5.55 6.28 8.75
N PHE A 214 -6.18 6.22 9.92
CA PHE A 214 -7.36 7.04 10.19
C PHE A 214 -7.02 8.54 10.33
N ALA A 215 -6.21 8.91 11.32
CA ALA A 215 -5.88 10.31 11.59
C ALA A 215 -5.11 10.94 10.42
N SER A 216 -4.03 10.30 9.95
CA SER A 216 -3.24 10.82 8.83
C SER A 216 -4.07 11.02 7.56
N HIS A 217 -4.89 10.06 7.15
CA HIS A 217 -5.67 10.21 5.91
C HIS A 217 -6.80 11.23 6.03
N ILE A 218 -7.41 11.38 7.22
CA ILE A 218 -8.37 12.47 7.48
C ILE A 218 -7.67 13.83 7.37
N LEU A 219 -6.49 13.99 7.98
CA LEU A 219 -5.73 15.24 7.93
C LEU A 219 -5.31 15.58 6.49
N ILE A 220 -4.83 14.59 5.72
CA ILE A 220 -4.49 14.78 4.31
C ILE A 220 -5.73 15.18 3.51
N THR A 221 -6.87 14.51 3.72
CA THR A 221 -8.13 14.84 3.03
C THR A 221 -8.60 16.25 3.38
N ALA A 222 -8.59 16.62 4.66
CA ALA A 222 -8.97 17.94 5.12
C ALA A 222 -8.06 19.02 4.53
N LYS A 223 -6.75 18.76 4.46
CA LYS A 223 -5.77 19.67 3.84
C LYS A 223 -6.00 19.81 2.35
N LEU A 224 -6.26 18.70 1.63
CA LEU A 224 -6.59 18.70 0.21
C LEU A 224 -7.85 19.51 -0.09
N ILE A 225 -8.91 19.35 0.72
CA ILE A 225 -10.16 20.12 0.59
C ILE A 225 -9.92 21.60 0.87
N ARG A 226 -9.19 21.93 1.94
CA ARG A 226 -8.88 23.32 2.30
C ARG A 226 -8.11 24.02 1.19
N ASP A 227 -7.18 23.33 0.56
CA ASP A 227 -6.37 23.85 -0.53
C ASP A 227 -6.98 23.67 -1.92
N ALA A 228 -8.19 23.11 -2.04
CA ALA A 228 -8.82 22.81 -3.32
C ALA A 228 -8.87 24.03 -4.26
N HIS A 229 -9.11 25.22 -3.71
CA HIS A 229 -9.15 26.49 -4.46
C HIS A 229 -7.79 26.94 -5.02
N LYS A 230 -6.68 26.40 -4.51
CA LYS A 230 -5.31 26.71 -4.96
C LYS A 230 -4.85 25.81 -6.10
N PHE A 231 -5.54 24.68 -6.33
CA PHE A 231 -5.24 23.82 -7.46
C PHE A 231 -5.51 24.54 -8.78
N ARG A 232 -4.60 24.37 -9.73
CA ARG A 232 -4.80 24.85 -11.09
C ARG A 232 -5.99 24.13 -11.73
N LYS A 233 -6.68 24.78 -12.66
CA LYS A 233 -7.74 24.15 -13.45
C LYS A 233 -7.15 22.95 -14.22
N GLY A 234 -7.62 21.74 -13.91
CA GLY A 234 -7.09 20.51 -14.49
C GLY A 234 -7.60 19.25 -13.82
N VAL A 235 -6.98 18.11 -14.18
CA VAL A 235 -7.36 16.77 -13.70
C VAL A 235 -6.77 16.41 -12.32
N GLU A 236 -5.85 17.22 -11.79
CA GLU A 236 -5.08 16.95 -10.57
C GLU A 236 -5.98 16.89 -9.32
N LEU A 237 -6.84 17.90 -9.11
CA LEU A 237 -7.74 17.93 -7.96
C LEU A 237 -8.81 16.82 -8.01
N PRO A 238 -9.55 16.61 -9.12
CA PRO A 238 -10.47 15.49 -9.22
C PRO A 238 -9.80 14.14 -8.95
N LEU A 239 -8.61 13.91 -9.51
CA LEU A 239 -7.89 12.66 -9.29
C LEU A 239 -7.44 12.50 -7.83
N ALA A 240 -6.92 13.56 -7.22
CA ALA A 240 -6.51 13.52 -5.81
C ALA A 240 -7.69 13.21 -4.89
N LEU A 241 -8.86 13.81 -5.15
CA LEU A 241 -10.09 13.55 -4.39
C LEU A 241 -10.59 12.11 -4.58
N ILE A 242 -10.61 11.61 -5.82
CA ILE A 242 -10.99 10.21 -6.11
C ILE A 242 -10.02 9.23 -5.45
N GLY A 243 -8.71 9.50 -5.54
CA GLY A 243 -7.66 8.71 -4.90
C GLY A 243 -7.84 8.64 -3.38
N MET A 244 -8.03 9.81 -2.74
CA MET A 244 -8.28 9.88 -1.29
C MET A 244 -9.58 9.18 -0.89
N ALA A 245 -10.65 9.33 -1.67
CA ALA A 245 -11.92 8.65 -1.41
C ALA A 245 -11.75 7.12 -1.48
N GLY A 246 -11.08 6.62 -2.52
CA GLY A 246 -10.78 5.19 -2.68
C GLY A 246 -9.92 4.65 -1.54
N MET A 247 -8.86 5.35 -1.16
CA MET A 247 -7.99 4.96 -0.05
C MET A 247 -8.71 4.95 1.30
N ASN A 248 -9.54 5.97 1.58
CA ASN A 248 -10.34 6.02 2.80
C ASN A 248 -11.37 4.88 2.86
N MET A 249 -12.03 4.56 1.73
CA MET A 249 -12.95 3.42 1.66
C MET A 249 -12.25 2.10 1.98
N LEU A 250 -11.04 1.88 1.46
CA LEU A 250 -10.24 0.70 1.76
C LEU A 250 -9.81 0.65 3.23
N ASN A 251 -9.41 1.79 3.81
CA ASN A 251 -9.08 1.90 5.24
C ASN A 251 -10.28 1.55 6.14
N ILE A 252 -11.49 1.96 5.78
CA ILE A 252 -12.72 1.58 6.49
C ILE A 252 -12.93 0.06 6.40
N GLY A 253 -12.81 -0.51 5.21
CA GLY A 253 -12.92 -1.97 5.01
C GLY A 253 -11.91 -2.76 5.86
N LEU A 254 -10.65 -2.30 5.91
CA LEU A 254 -9.61 -2.87 6.75
C LEU A 254 -9.94 -2.74 8.25
N GLY A 255 -10.44 -1.58 8.69
CA GLY A 255 -10.85 -1.36 10.07
C GLY A 255 -11.98 -2.30 10.52
N ILE A 256 -12.97 -2.53 9.65
CA ILE A 256 -14.04 -3.51 9.91
C ILE A 256 -13.46 -4.93 10.01
N GLY A 257 -12.54 -5.30 9.11
CA GLY A 257 -11.85 -6.58 9.14
C GLY A 257 -11.04 -6.79 10.42
N LEU A 258 -10.33 -5.76 10.85
CA LEU A 258 -9.54 -5.74 12.08
C LEU A 258 -10.43 -5.94 13.31
N PHE A 259 -11.54 -5.20 13.40
CA PHE A 259 -12.50 -5.34 14.49
C PHE A 259 -13.13 -6.74 14.56
N LYS A 260 -13.51 -7.30 13.41
CA LYS A 260 -14.04 -8.68 13.32
C LYS A 260 -13.00 -9.70 13.79
N ALA A 261 -11.74 -9.54 13.38
CA ALA A 261 -10.66 -10.42 13.80
C ALA A 261 -10.38 -10.33 15.30
N PHE A 262 -10.41 -9.13 15.88
CA PHE A 262 -10.26 -8.91 17.32
C PHE A 262 -11.38 -9.59 18.12
N LYS A 263 -12.64 -9.37 17.71
CA LYS A 263 -13.80 -10.00 18.35
C LYS A 263 -13.73 -11.52 18.31
N ARG A 264 -13.29 -12.10 17.19
CA ARG A 264 -13.15 -13.55 17.03
C ARG A 264 -12.08 -14.14 17.95
N GLU A 265 -10.93 -13.50 18.06
CA GLU A 265 -9.83 -14.00 18.91
C GLU A 265 -10.15 -13.85 20.40
N ARG A 266 -10.80 -12.74 20.80
CA ARG A 266 -11.27 -12.57 22.18
C ARG A 266 -12.28 -13.66 22.59
N LYS A 267 -13.22 -14.01 21.69
CA LYS A 267 -14.16 -15.12 21.93
C LYS A 267 -13.44 -16.47 22.08
N SER A 268 -12.43 -16.74 21.24
CA SER A 268 -11.63 -17.97 21.33
C SER A 268 -10.85 -18.08 22.64
N GLN A 269 -10.33 -16.96 23.17
CA GLN A 269 -9.64 -16.94 24.46
C GLN A 269 -10.60 -17.20 25.64
N GLN A 270 -11.83 -16.67 25.59
CA GLN A 270 -12.84 -16.92 26.61
C GLN A 270 -13.29 -18.39 26.61
N GLY A 271 -13.46 -19.01 25.44
CA GLY A 271 -13.81 -20.44 25.33
C GLY A 271 -12.73 -21.37 25.90
N ASN A 272 -11.45 -21.11 25.61
CA ASN A 272 -10.35 -21.91 26.16
C ASN A 272 -10.17 -21.77 27.69
N GLN A 273 -10.52 -20.62 28.27
CA GLN A 273 -10.47 -20.44 29.73
C GLN A 273 -11.59 -21.20 30.46
N HIS A 274 -12.76 -21.36 29.85
CA HIS A 274 -13.83 -22.16 30.43
C HIS A 274 -13.49 -23.65 30.44
N HIS A 275 -12.90 -24.18 29.36
CA HIS A 275 -12.50 -25.59 29.29
C HIS A 275 -11.35 -25.99 30.21
N HIS A 276 -10.56 -25.04 30.71
CA HIS A 276 -9.48 -25.30 31.68
C HIS A 276 -9.95 -25.18 33.14
N ARG A 277 -11.19 -24.77 33.39
CA ARG A 277 -11.77 -24.61 34.74
C ARG A 277 -12.82 -25.69 35.09
N GLU A 278 -13.15 -26.57 34.13
CA GLU A 278 -13.90 -27.81 34.34
C GLU A 278 -12.92 -28.98 34.42
#